data_AF-A0A399WDM3-F1
#
_entry.id   AF-A0A399WDM3-F1
#
_cell.length_a   1.000
_cell.length_b   1.000
_cell.length_c   1.000
_cell.angle_alpha   90.00
_cell.angle_beta   90.00
_cell.angle_gamma   90.00
#
_symmetry.space_group_name_H-M   'P 1'
#
loop_
_entity.id
_entity.type
_entity.pdbx_description
1 polymer ?
#
loop_
_entity_poly.entity_id
_entity_poly.type
_entity_poly.pdbx_seq_one_letter_code
_entity_poly.pdbx_strand_id
1 'polypeptide(L)'
;IYDGHSVYELVQLFFKENFDKKDLDIVKAYWEKTGITPAAAVKAAPAAAPAEATVNAGEKTSVVAAPAAKASATPEAKPTAASEAKPVAAPAAPVAGKTFEDNWRKAVHDGLIPNTAAPAKTVTASAAFLSQPAQAENGSGDLEISIRPDPSVYDGRFTNNGWLQELPNPLNKVTWTNVGLISPKTAEKLGINQTRDVREQAGATEGVTFFNTKGGNLFSDQVRITYQGAEIKEPVAMWITPGQPDDTITLHMGYGRTRAGNVGSNLGYNVFDVRRSDAMDAGFGSLKALGTSEEVSSTQTHFTMEGRDLLRSWDYNHLEEEIKAGHQHNEIDMSMFPYEEHQATYAKNHKWAMTVDLNSCVGCNACVLACQSENNIPVVGKEQVGRHRMMHWMRIDAYYGGEDLNAPDGPHFQPVLCQQCEQAPCEVVCPVHATAHSAEGLNDMTYNRCVGTRYCSNNCPYKVRRFNFMLYQDWNTPQYKLMRNPEVTIRSRGVMEKCNYCTQRIAAARIASEKDGRAIRDGEVMTACQSVCPTNAITFGDMHDPDSAVAKTKQDHRNYNLLNELNTQPRTTYLAGLKNYNTEMPDYKAPVFPASETP
;
A
#
# COMPACT_ATOMS: atom_id res chain seq x y z
N ILE A 1 -14.57 11.50 32.36
CA ILE A 1 -14.32 10.99 30.98
C ILE A 1 -15.61 10.37 30.40
N TYR A 2 -16.46 9.77 31.24
CA TYR A 2 -17.92 9.64 31.03
C TYR A 2 -18.57 10.08 32.35
N ASP A 3 -19.55 11.00 32.32
CA ASP A 3 -20.23 11.54 33.51
C ASP A 3 -19.30 11.95 34.69
N GLY A 4 -18.16 12.59 34.38
CA GLY A 4 -17.25 13.08 35.42
C GLY A 4 -16.41 12.01 36.13
N HIS A 5 -16.60 10.72 35.84
CA HIS A 5 -15.80 9.64 36.43
C HIS A 5 -14.42 9.49 35.77
N SER A 6 -13.44 9.10 36.59
CA SER A 6 -12.11 8.66 36.18
C SER A 6 -12.15 7.24 35.59
N VAL A 7 -11.13 6.88 34.81
CA VAL A 7 -11.01 5.53 34.22
C VAL A 7 -11.00 4.44 35.30
N TYR A 8 -10.33 4.70 36.43
CA TYR A 8 -10.30 3.78 37.56
C TYR A 8 -11.69 3.58 38.19
N GLU A 9 -12.47 4.64 38.34
CA GLU A 9 -13.83 4.57 38.87
C GLU A 9 -14.78 3.86 37.91
N LEU A 10 -14.67 4.08 36.60
CA LEU A 10 -15.48 3.37 35.60
C LEU A 10 -15.18 1.87 35.60
N VAL A 11 -13.91 1.48 35.72
CA VAL A 11 -13.50 0.08 35.84
C VAL A 11 -13.98 -0.53 37.16
N GLN A 12 -13.85 0.19 38.28
CA GLN A 12 -14.37 -0.23 39.59
C GLN A 12 -15.89 -0.37 39.60
N LEU A 13 -16.63 0.56 38.98
CA LEU A 13 -18.09 0.51 38.83
C LEU A 13 -18.51 -0.69 37.99
N PHE A 14 -17.82 -0.95 36.87
CA PHE A 14 -18.05 -2.13 36.05
C PHE A 14 -17.88 -3.43 36.86
N PHE A 15 -16.80 -3.52 37.65
CA PHE A 15 -16.52 -4.68 38.51
C PHE A 15 -17.33 -4.74 39.82
N LYS A 16 -18.02 -3.67 40.25
CA LYS A 16 -18.86 -3.67 41.47
C LYS A 16 -20.35 -3.84 41.17
N GLU A 17 -20.86 -3.20 40.12
CA GLU A 17 -22.31 -3.12 39.88
C GLU A 17 -22.82 -4.19 38.90
N ASN A 18 -21.93 -4.77 38.07
CA ASN A 18 -22.31 -5.72 37.03
C ASN A 18 -21.49 -7.03 37.06
N PHE A 19 -20.73 -7.29 38.13
CA PHE A 19 -19.91 -8.50 38.26
C PHE A 19 -20.69 -9.81 38.08
N ASP A 20 -21.94 -9.85 38.58
CA ASP A 20 -22.80 -11.04 38.51
C ASP A 20 -23.66 -11.10 37.24
N LYS A 21 -23.63 -10.06 36.39
CA LYS A 21 -24.41 -10.03 35.16
C LYS A 21 -23.59 -10.58 34.01
N LYS A 22 -24.20 -11.41 33.17
CA LYS A 22 -23.57 -11.86 31.94
C LYS A 22 -23.42 -10.65 31.00
N ASP A 23 -22.32 -10.58 30.25
CA ASP A 23 -22.07 -9.50 29.29
C ASP A 23 -23.26 -9.28 28.34
N LEU A 24 -23.92 -10.37 27.93
CA LEU A 24 -25.13 -10.32 27.08
C LEU A 24 -26.30 -9.56 27.73
N ASP A 25 -26.51 -9.73 29.04
CA ASP A 25 -27.59 -9.07 29.77
C ASP A 25 -27.31 -7.57 29.91
N ILE A 26 -26.04 -7.19 30.05
CA ILE A 26 -25.59 -5.78 30.07
C ILE A 26 -25.88 -5.13 28.71
N VAL A 27 -25.50 -5.80 27.62
CA VAL A 27 -25.74 -5.31 26.26
C VAL A 27 -27.24 -5.22 25.97
N LYS A 28 -28.01 -6.24 26.36
CA LYS A 28 -29.47 -6.26 26.20
C LYS A 28 -30.13 -5.08 26.90
N ALA A 29 -29.80 -4.85 28.16
CA ALA A 29 -30.31 -3.71 28.93
C ALA A 29 -29.92 -2.36 28.29
N TYR A 30 -28.71 -2.24 27.75
CA TYR A 30 -28.28 -1.05 27.03
C TYR A 30 -29.08 -0.82 25.75
N TRP A 31 -29.30 -1.86 24.94
CA TRP A 31 -30.09 -1.78 23.70
C TRP A 31 -31.54 -1.42 23.96
N GLU A 32 -32.15 -2.04 24.98
CA GLU A 32 -33.50 -1.71 25.44
C GLU A 32 -33.60 -0.26 25.93
N LYS A 33 -32.60 0.22 26.69
CA LYS A 33 -32.54 1.61 27.19
C LYS A 33 -32.34 2.65 26.09
N THR A 34 -31.52 2.34 25.09
CA THR A 34 -31.15 3.28 24.01
C THR A 34 -32.05 3.17 22.78
N GLY A 35 -32.98 2.20 22.76
CA GLY A 35 -33.88 1.97 21.63
C GLY A 35 -33.17 1.43 20.39
N ILE A 36 -32.00 0.80 20.54
CA ILE A 36 -31.28 0.17 19.41
C ILE A 36 -32.10 -1.01 18.92
N THR A 37 -32.78 -0.81 17.81
CA THR A 37 -33.43 -1.87 17.03
C THR A 37 -32.73 -1.91 15.68
N PRO A 38 -32.10 -3.04 15.29
CA PRO A 38 -31.62 -3.19 13.92
C PRO A 38 -32.86 -3.36 13.04
N ALA A 39 -33.46 -2.23 12.67
CA ALA A 39 -34.46 -2.19 11.62
C ALA A 39 -33.87 -2.92 10.41
N ALA A 40 -34.67 -3.81 9.81
CA ALA A 40 -34.31 -4.42 8.54
C ALA A 40 -33.84 -3.32 7.60
N ALA A 41 -32.68 -3.54 6.96
CA ALA A 41 -32.09 -2.60 6.02
C ALA A 41 -33.17 -2.10 5.04
N VAL A 42 -33.67 -0.89 5.29
CA VAL A 42 -34.45 -0.17 4.30
C VAL A 42 -33.45 0.15 3.20
N LYS A 43 -33.78 -0.22 1.95
CA LYS A 43 -32.96 0.08 0.76
C LYS A 43 -32.40 1.49 0.91
N ALA A 44 -31.09 1.62 0.83
CA ALA A 44 -30.43 2.92 0.76
C ALA A 44 -31.13 3.76 -0.31
N ALA A 45 -31.72 4.88 0.10
CA ALA A 45 -32.11 5.89 -0.85
C ALA A 45 -30.84 6.32 -1.62
N PRO A 46 -30.89 6.50 -2.94
CA PRO A 46 -29.73 6.95 -3.70
C PRO A 46 -29.19 8.23 -3.04
N ALA A 47 -27.87 8.28 -2.86
CA ALA A 47 -27.19 9.44 -2.32
C ALA A 47 -27.67 10.67 -3.08
N ALA A 48 -28.27 11.64 -2.38
CA ALA A 48 -28.56 12.93 -2.95
C ALA A 48 -27.24 13.50 -3.47
N ALA A 49 -27.21 13.86 -4.75
CA ALA A 49 -26.08 14.57 -5.33
C ALA A 49 -25.74 15.77 -4.42
N PRO A 50 -24.46 16.04 -4.13
CA PRO A 50 -24.10 17.21 -3.34
C PRO A 50 -24.69 18.44 -4.01
N ALA A 51 -25.49 19.19 -3.27
CA ALA A 51 -25.98 20.49 -3.72
C ALA A 51 -24.77 21.36 -4.05
N GLU A 52 -24.75 21.94 -5.26
CA GLU A 52 -23.76 22.93 -5.66
C GLU A 52 -23.66 24.00 -4.58
N ALA A 53 -22.46 24.19 -4.04
CA ALA A 53 -22.17 25.28 -3.13
C ALA A 53 -22.26 26.59 -3.92
N THR A 54 -23.42 27.24 -3.89
CA THR A 54 -23.55 28.63 -4.35
C THR A 54 -22.77 29.52 -3.39
N VAL A 55 -21.56 29.88 -3.78
CA VAL A 55 -20.78 30.94 -3.12
C VAL A 55 -21.46 32.26 -3.48
N ASN A 56 -22.11 32.89 -2.50
CA ASN A 56 -22.61 34.25 -2.64
C ASN A 56 -21.40 35.20 -2.73
N ALA A 57 -20.99 35.52 -3.95
CA ALA A 57 -20.07 36.62 -4.21
C ALA A 57 -20.79 37.94 -3.90
N GLY A 58 -20.29 38.66 -2.89
CA GLY A 58 -20.69 40.03 -2.61
C GLY A 58 -20.28 40.97 -3.75
N GLU A 59 -21.28 41.55 -4.38
CA GLU A 59 -21.28 42.85 -5.09
C GLU A 59 -20.44 43.90 -4.32
N LYS A 60 -19.59 44.80 -4.87
CA LYS A 60 -19.55 45.58 -6.12
C LYS A 60 -18.12 46.10 -6.36
N THR A 61 -17.69 46.19 -7.63
CA THR A 61 -17.44 47.49 -8.32
C THR A 61 -17.16 47.27 -9.82
N SER A 62 -18.01 47.90 -10.65
CA SER A 62 -17.88 48.39 -12.05
C SER A 62 -16.61 48.03 -12.85
N VAL A 63 -16.68 47.69 -14.15
CA VAL A 63 -16.89 48.66 -15.27
C VAL A 63 -17.17 47.92 -16.60
N VAL A 64 -18.24 48.38 -17.30
CA VAL A 64 -18.55 48.41 -18.76
C VAL A 64 -18.82 47.11 -19.56
N ALA A 65 -19.97 47.13 -20.24
CA ALA A 65 -20.56 46.09 -21.07
C ALA A 65 -20.34 46.30 -22.59
N ALA A 66 -20.38 45.20 -23.37
CA ALA A 66 -21.17 44.95 -24.60
C ALA A 66 -20.56 43.79 -25.45
N PRO A 67 -21.27 43.17 -26.41
CA PRO A 67 -22.47 42.34 -26.25
C PRO A 67 -22.34 40.93 -26.90
N ALA A 68 -23.33 40.08 -26.60
CA ALA A 68 -23.46 38.68 -27.01
C ALA A 68 -23.51 38.40 -28.52
N ALA A 69 -23.00 37.22 -28.92
CA ALA A 69 -23.25 36.60 -30.22
C ALA A 69 -23.76 35.15 -30.06
N LYS A 70 -25.07 35.01 -30.29
CA LYS A 70 -25.85 33.90 -30.89
C LYS A 70 -25.45 32.44 -30.60
N ALA A 71 -26.31 31.80 -29.80
CA ALA A 71 -26.56 30.36 -29.82
C ALA A 71 -27.27 29.92 -31.12
N SER A 72 -26.91 28.74 -31.62
CA SER A 72 -27.68 27.97 -32.61
C SER A 72 -28.19 26.67 -31.98
N ALA A 73 -29.46 26.37 -32.24
CA ALA A 73 -30.25 25.36 -31.57
C ALA A 73 -30.26 23.98 -32.26
N THR A 74 -30.62 22.98 -31.44
CA THR A 74 -31.35 21.71 -31.71
C THR A 74 -30.61 20.52 -32.35
N PRO A 75 -31.10 19.26 -32.16
CA PRO A 75 -32.19 18.77 -31.28
C PRO A 75 -31.87 17.52 -30.43
N GLU A 76 -32.68 17.36 -29.38
CA GLU A 76 -32.83 16.18 -28.53
C GLU A 76 -33.17 14.89 -29.31
N ALA A 77 -32.55 13.78 -28.91
CA ALA A 77 -32.97 12.43 -29.25
C ALA A 77 -33.45 11.68 -27.99
N LYS A 78 -34.73 11.28 -28.01
CA LYS A 78 -35.40 10.42 -27.01
C LYS A 78 -34.72 9.04 -26.89
N PRO A 79 -34.52 8.49 -25.69
CA PRO A 79 -34.28 7.07 -25.51
C PRO A 79 -35.61 6.29 -25.42
N THR A 80 -35.66 5.22 -26.20
CA THR A 80 -36.70 4.20 -26.30
C THR A 80 -36.86 3.37 -25.02
N ALA A 81 -38.11 2.98 -24.75
CA ALA A 81 -38.53 2.18 -23.61
C ALA A 81 -37.93 0.75 -23.62
N ALA A 82 -37.24 0.38 -22.54
CA ALA A 82 -36.92 -1.00 -22.20
C ALA A 82 -38.01 -1.56 -21.24
N SER A 83 -38.40 -2.81 -21.46
CA SER A 83 -39.61 -3.43 -20.94
C SER A 83 -39.61 -3.60 -19.42
N GLU A 84 -40.66 -3.11 -18.77
CA GLU A 84 -40.96 -3.42 -17.36
C GLU A 84 -41.38 -4.89 -17.22
N ALA A 85 -40.49 -5.73 -16.68
CA ALA A 85 -40.88 -7.01 -16.12
C ALA A 85 -41.49 -6.77 -14.72
N LYS A 86 -42.81 -6.93 -14.62
CA LYS A 86 -43.54 -6.94 -13.34
C LYS A 86 -42.95 -7.99 -12.38
N PRO A 87 -42.58 -7.65 -11.14
CA PRO A 87 -42.38 -8.64 -10.09
C PRO A 87 -43.76 -9.14 -9.64
N VAL A 88 -43.99 -10.44 -9.79
CA VAL A 88 -45.11 -11.15 -9.17
C VAL A 88 -44.95 -11.04 -7.66
N ALA A 89 -45.84 -10.29 -7.02
CA ALA A 89 -45.93 -10.21 -5.58
C ALA A 89 -46.40 -11.57 -5.02
N ALA A 90 -45.48 -12.33 -4.43
CA ALA A 90 -45.83 -13.38 -3.50
C ALA A 90 -46.35 -12.73 -2.19
N PRO A 91 -47.42 -13.26 -1.57
CA PRO A 91 -47.95 -12.69 -0.34
C PRO A 91 -46.89 -12.84 0.76
N ALA A 92 -46.51 -11.69 1.34
CA ALA A 92 -45.63 -11.63 2.49
C ALA A 92 -46.26 -12.42 3.65
N ALA A 93 -45.60 -13.52 4.04
CA ALA A 93 -45.84 -14.13 5.34
C ALA A 93 -45.57 -13.06 6.44
N PRO A 94 -46.35 -13.03 7.52
CA PRO A 94 -46.18 -12.04 8.57
C PRO A 94 -44.79 -12.21 9.18
N VAL A 95 -43.92 -11.21 9.00
CA VAL A 95 -42.60 -11.19 9.63
C VAL A 95 -42.83 -11.03 11.13
N ALA A 96 -42.76 -12.16 11.85
CA ALA A 96 -42.70 -12.17 13.30
C ALA A 96 -41.65 -11.16 13.75
N GLY A 97 -42.02 -10.26 14.67
CA GLY A 97 -41.10 -9.27 15.21
C GLY A 97 -39.83 -9.97 15.71
N LYS A 98 -38.69 -9.64 15.10
CA LYS A 98 -37.41 -10.26 15.47
C LYS A 98 -37.11 -9.97 16.93
N THR A 99 -36.84 -11.02 17.70
CA THR A 99 -36.49 -10.90 19.11
C THR A 99 -35.14 -10.19 19.27
N PHE A 100 -34.80 -9.73 20.48
CA PHE A 100 -33.44 -9.24 20.78
C PHE A 100 -32.39 -10.28 20.35
N GLU A 101 -32.64 -11.57 20.58
CA GLU A 101 -31.69 -12.63 20.24
C GLU A 101 -31.46 -12.77 18.74
N ASP A 102 -32.50 -12.65 17.91
CA ASP A 102 -32.36 -12.70 16.45
C ASP A 102 -31.56 -11.50 15.93
N ASN A 103 -31.79 -10.34 16.53
CA ASN A 103 -31.14 -9.07 16.21
C ASN A 103 -29.68 -9.06 16.66
N TRP A 104 -29.40 -9.56 17.86
CA TRP A 104 -28.05 -9.73 18.40
C TRP A 104 -27.26 -10.73 17.57
N ARG A 105 -27.82 -11.90 17.27
CA ARG A 105 -27.19 -12.90 16.39
C ARG A 105 -26.89 -12.33 15.01
N LYS A 106 -27.80 -11.52 14.44
CA LYS A 106 -27.55 -10.83 13.18
C LYS A 106 -26.42 -9.81 13.28
N ALA A 107 -26.38 -9.01 14.34
CA ALA A 107 -25.30 -8.03 14.55
C ALA A 107 -23.94 -8.72 14.75
N VAL A 108 -23.89 -9.82 15.50
CA VAL A 108 -22.68 -10.63 15.68
C VAL A 108 -22.26 -11.30 14.36
N HIS A 109 -23.23 -11.80 13.58
CA HIS A 109 -22.98 -12.38 12.26
C HIS A 109 -22.46 -11.35 11.25
N ASP A 110 -23.10 -10.18 11.16
CA ASP A 110 -22.78 -9.14 10.19
C ASP A 110 -21.57 -8.29 10.62
N GLY A 111 -21.22 -8.28 11.91
CA GLY A 111 -20.11 -7.51 12.48
C GLY A 111 -20.38 -6.01 12.64
N LEU A 112 -21.57 -5.53 12.27
CA LEU A 112 -21.97 -4.12 12.37
C LEU A 112 -23.45 -3.99 12.74
N ILE A 113 -23.78 -2.91 13.45
CA ILE A 113 -25.17 -2.53 13.73
C ILE A 113 -25.53 -1.35 12.81
N PRO A 114 -26.46 -1.54 11.85
CA PRO A 114 -26.82 -0.48 10.92
C PRO A 114 -27.47 0.71 11.64
N ASN A 115 -27.38 1.90 11.03
CA ASN A 115 -28.01 3.14 11.52
C ASN A 115 -27.58 3.61 12.91
N THR A 116 -26.34 3.30 13.33
CA THR A 116 -25.76 3.73 14.62
C THR A 116 -24.91 5.01 14.52
N ALA A 117 -24.86 5.64 13.34
CA ALA A 117 -24.13 6.89 13.15
C ALA A 117 -24.76 8.02 13.98
N ALA A 118 -23.91 8.83 14.64
CA ALA A 118 -24.37 10.01 15.37
C ALA A 118 -25.02 11.04 14.42
N PRO A 119 -26.06 11.77 14.85
CA PRO A 119 -26.68 12.79 14.01
C PRO A 119 -25.69 13.91 13.71
N ALA A 120 -25.61 14.30 12.43
CA ALA A 120 -24.78 15.42 12.01
C ALA A 120 -25.29 16.72 12.66
N LYS A 121 -24.38 17.50 13.25
CA LYS A 121 -24.68 18.83 13.78
C LYS A 121 -24.25 19.88 12.79
N THR A 122 -25.16 20.79 12.44
CA THR A 122 -24.81 22.01 11.69
C THR A 122 -24.17 23.01 12.64
N VAL A 123 -22.95 23.44 12.34
CA VAL A 123 -22.21 24.44 13.12
C VAL A 123 -21.83 25.61 12.22
N THR A 124 -21.92 26.83 12.75
CA THR A 124 -21.41 28.05 12.10
C THR A 124 -20.21 28.55 12.88
N ALA A 125 -19.08 28.77 12.21
CA ALA A 125 -17.91 29.37 12.85
C ALA A 125 -18.23 30.78 13.35
N SER A 126 -18.00 31.04 14.64
CA SER A 126 -18.16 32.39 15.18
C SER A 126 -17.06 33.31 14.67
N ALA A 127 -17.36 34.60 14.49
CA ALA A 127 -16.35 35.58 14.09
C ALA A 127 -15.17 35.64 15.09
N ALA A 128 -15.42 35.40 16.38
CA ALA A 128 -14.38 35.33 17.41
C ALA A 128 -13.39 34.17 17.23
N PHE A 129 -13.83 33.05 16.62
CA PHE A 129 -12.95 31.94 16.27
C PHE A 129 -12.06 32.29 15.07
N LEU A 130 -12.63 32.97 14.06
CA LEU A 130 -11.88 33.42 12.88
C LEU A 130 -10.86 34.52 13.19
N SER A 131 -11.04 35.22 14.31
CA SER A 131 -10.12 36.27 14.78
C SER A 131 -9.08 35.76 15.80
N GLN A 132 -8.92 34.45 15.98
CA GLN A 132 -7.89 33.95 16.89
C GLN A 132 -6.49 34.28 16.35
N PRO A 133 -5.57 34.76 17.22
CA PRO A 133 -4.20 35.04 16.81
C PRO A 133 -3.52 33.76 16.33
N ALA A 134 -2.63 33.90 15.36
CA ALA A 134 -1.77 32.81 14.91
C ALA A 134 -1.02 32.21 16.10
N GLN A 135 -0.89 30.88 16.10
CA GLN A 135 -0.19 30.16 17.15
C GLN A 135 1.26 30.64 17.21
N ALA A 136 1.73 31.01 18.41
CA ALA A 136 3.11 31.46 18.59
C ALA A 136 4.09 30.34 18.23
N GLU A 137 5.16 30.69 17.50
CA GLU A 137 6.27 29.79 17.24
C GLU A 137 6.95 29.44 18.58
N ASN A 138 6.67 28.24 19.09
CA ASN A 138 7.23 27.76 20.35
C ASN A 138 8.50 26.94 20.06
N GLY A 139 9.67 27.51 20.36
CA GLY A 139 10.92 26.77 20.41
C GLY A 139 12.15 27.64 20.18
N SER A 140 13.32 27.03 20.37
CA SER A 140 14.63 27.61 20.08
C SER A 140 15.40 26.63 19.21
N GLY A 141 15.96 27.10 18.10
CA GLY A 141 16.73 26.27 17.17
C GLY A 141 16.49 26.66 15.71
N ASP A 142 17.43 26.28 14.84
CA ASP A 142 17.44 26.67 13.43
C ASP A 142 16.68 25.68 12.52
N LEU A 143 16.23 24.55 13.08
CA LEU A 143 15.54 23.49 12.34
C LEU A 143 14.18 23.19 12.95
N GLU A 144 13.17 23.01 12.09
CA GLU A 144 11.89 22.44 12.49
C GLU A 144 12.03 20.92 12.64
N ILE A 145 11.47 20.37 13.72
CA ILE A 145 11.41 18.92 13.97
C ILE A 145 9.94 18.51 13.98
N SER A 146 9.55 17.70 13.00
CA SER A 146 8.22 17.08 12.93
C SER A 146 8.27 15.66 13.48
N ILE A 147 7.38 15.34 14.43
CA ILE A 147 7.27 14.02 15.04
C ILE A 147 6.04 13.32 14.46
N ARG A 148 6.23 12.17 13.82
CA ARG A 148 5.17 11.40 13.15
C ARG A 148 5.11 9.95 13.63
N PRO A 149 3.93 9.31 13.65
CA PRO A 149 3.83 7.87 13.83
C PRO A 149 4.53 7.14 12.69
N ASP A 150 5.26 6.06 13.02
CA ASP A 150 5.80 5.19 11.98
C ASP A 150 4.66 4.44 11.26
N PRO A 151 4.66 4.36 9.92
CA PRO A 151 3.59 3.67 9.18
C PRO A 151 3.42 2.18 9.53
N SER A 152 4.48 1.50 9.97
CA SER A 152 4.46 0.07 10.27
C SER A 152 4.12 -0.20 11.74
N VAL A 153 4.76 0.49 12.70
CA VAL A 153 4.60 0.22 14.14
C VAL A 153 3.79 1.26 14.91
N TYR A 154 3.34 2.32 14.23
CA TYR A 154 2.51 3.40 14.76
C TYR A 154 3.16 4.14 15.94
N ASP A 155 2.62 3.97 17.15
CA ASP A 155 3.11 4.56 18.41
C ASP A 155 4.01 3.60 19.20
N GLY A 156 4.34 2.45 18.62
CA GLY A 156 5.16 1.42 19.24
C GLY A 156 4.38 0.38 20.04
N ARG A 157 3.04 0.42 20.06
CA ARG A 157 2.25 -0.67 20.67
C ARG A 157 2.46 -2.02 19.96
N PHE A 158 2.90 -1.99 18.71
CA PHE A 158 3.15 -3.19 17.89
C PHE A 158 4.63 -3.51 17.67
N THR A 159 5.57 -2.88 18.39
CA THR A 159 7.03 -3.03 18.14
C THR A 159 7.51 -4.48 18.29
N ASN A 160 6.82 -5.33 19.07
CA ASN A 160 7.17 -6.75 19.22
C ASN A 160 6.59 -7.67 18.12
N ASN A 161 6.07 -7.09 17.03
CA ASN A 161 5.58 -7.84 15.88
C ASN A 161 6.66 -7.90 14.78
N GLY A 162 7.21 -9.10 14.54
CA GLY A 162 8.26 -9.31 13.54
C GLY A 162 7.83 -8.99 12.10
N TRP A 163 6.56 -9.22 11.75
CA TRP A 163 6.04 -8.88 10.42
C TRP A 163 6.10 -7.36 10.18
N LEU A 164 5.73 -6.57 11.18
CA LEU A 164 5.76 -5.10 11.08
C LEU A 164 7.17 -4.53 11.14
N GLN A 165 8.10 -5.19 11.84
CA GLN A 165 9.51 -4.76 11.89
C GLN A 165 10.25 -5.01 10.58
N GLU A 166 9.99 -6.12 9.90
CA GLU A 166 10.56 -6.42 8.58
C GLU A 166 9.79 -5.72 7.45
N LEU A 167 8.61 -5.15 7.71
CA LEU A 167 7.86 -4.42 6.71
C LEU A 167 8.60 -3.14 6.34
N PRO A 168 9.04 -2.97 5.09
CA PRO A 168 9.77 -1.77 4.69
C PRO A 168 8.88 -0.54 4.82
N ASN A 169 9.40 0.53 5.40
CA ASN A 169 8.69 1.81 5.43
C ASN A 169 8.33 2.25 4.00
N PRO A 170 7.10 2.76 3.73
CA PRO A 170 6.63 3.06 2.38
C PRO A 170 7.56 3.95 1.55
N LEU A 171 8.22 4.94 2.15
CA LEU A 171 9.00 5.95 1.43
C LEU A 171 10.48 5.60 1.28
N ASN A 172 11.13 5.20 2.38
CA ASN A 172 12.59 4.98 2.43
C ASN A 172 12.99 3.50 2.47
N LYS A 173 12.00 2.59 2.53
CA LYS A 173 12.16 1.14 2.51
C LYS A 173 13.03 0.56 3.64
N VAL A 174 13.30 1.35 4.67
CA VAL A 174 14.03 0.94 5.87
C VAL A 174 13.20 -0.06 6.68
N THR A 175 13.89 -0.99 7.32
CA THR A 175 13.33 -2.05 8.17
C THR A 175 14.10 -2.10 9.49
N TRP A 176 13.49 -2.66 10.53
CA TRP A 176 14.11 -2.93 11.85
C TRP A 176 14.65 -1.73 12.63
N THR A 177 14.57 -0.51 12.11
CA THR A 177 15.01 0.72 12.79
C THR A 177 14.21 1.92 12.28
N ASN A 178 14.11 2.98 13.08
CA ASN A 178 13.73 4.30 12.59
C ASN A 178 14.98 5.10 12.19
N VAL A 179 14.75 6.09 11.33
CA VAL A 179 15.72 7.08 10.85
C VAL A 179 15.11 8.48 10.96
N GLY A 180 15.95 9.52 11.02
CA GLY A 180 15.51 10.90 10.85
C GLY A 180 15.52 11.29 9.37
N LEU A 181 14.43 11.84 8.85
CA LEU A 181 14.35 12.25 7.45
C LEU A 181 14.82 13.70 7.30
N ILE A 182 15.58 14.00 6.25
CA ILE A 182 16.11 15.34 5.96
C ILE A 182 16.08 15.62 4.45
N SER A 183 15.89 16.89 4.05
CA SER A 183 15.93 17.27 2.63
C SER A 183 17.36 17.18 2.07
N PRO A 184 17.53 16.93 0.76
CA PRO A 184 18.87 16.90 0.16
C PRO A 184 19.65 18.20 0.38
N LYS A 185 19.01 19.36 0.16
CA LYS A 185 19.62 20.69 0.38
C LYS A 185 19.99 20.97 1.84
N THR A 186 19.16 20.56 2.80
CA THR A 186 19.50 20.71 4.23
C THR A 186 20.66 19.79 4.62
N ALA A 187 20.70 18.57 4.09
CA ALA A 187 21.80 17.64 4.32
C ALA A 187 23.12 18.14 3.73
N GLU A 188 23.09 18.75 2.53
CA GLU A 188 24.26 19.40 1.92
C GLU A 188 24.78 20.55 2.79
N LYS A 189 23.88 21.46 3.21
CA LYS A 189 24.18 22.58 4.11
C LYS A 189 24.84 22.12 5.42
N LEU A 190 24.44 20.96 5.95
CA LEU A 190 24.91 20.41 7.22
C LEU A 190 26.06 19.38 7.07
N GLY A 191 26.44 19.03 5.84
CA GLY A 191 27.49 18.04 5.57
C GLY A 191 27.12 16.59 5.96
N ILE A 192 25.83 16.24 5.95
CA ILE A 192 25.31 14.92 6.34
C ILE A 192 25.23 14.02 5.10
N ASN A 193 25.72 12.78 5.24
CA ASN A 193 25.80 11.76 4.20
C ASN A 193 26.56 12.22 2.94
N GLN A 194 27.46 13.21 3.05
CA GLN A 194 28.20 13.76 1.92
C GLN A 194 29.50 12.98 1.68
N THR A 195 29.44 11.82 1.03
CA THR A 195 30.66 11.12 0.55
C THR A 195 31.13 11.66 -0.79
N ARG A 196 32.45 11.86 -0.93
CA ARG A 196 33.10 12.28 -2.19
C ARG A 196 33.49 11.09 -3.08
N ASP A 197 33.41 9.86 -2.58
CA ASP A 197 33.66 8.68 -3.40
C ASP A 197 32.37 8.28 -4.13
N VAL A 198 32.35 8.46 -5.45
CA VAL A 198 31.23 8.08 -6.33
C VAL A 198 30.87 6.60 -6.20
N ARG A 199 31.83 5.73 -5.82
CA ARG A 199 31.58 4.29 -5.61
C ARG A 199 30.82 3.99 -4.33
N GLU A 200 30.80 4.94 -3.40
CA GLU A 200 30.08 4.84 -2.13
C GLU A 200 28.75 5.58 -2.20
N GLN A 201 28.36 6.12 -3.36
CA GLN A 201 27.10 6.80 -3.57
C GLN A 201 26.00 5.80 -3.99
N ALA A 202 24.82 5.90 -3.37
CA ALA A 202 23.65 5.14 -3.81
C ALA A 202 22.32 5.84 -3.48
N GLY A 203 21.29 5.45 -4.22
CA GLY A 203 19.92 5.93 -4.06
C GLY A 203 19.59 7.21 -4.81
N ALA A 204 20.58 7.92 -5.37
CA ALA A 204 20.40 9.20 -6.08
C ALA A 204 21.38 9.36 -7.26
N THR A 205 21.26 10.48 -7.98
CA THR A 205 22.12 10.89 -9.11
C THR A 205 23.52 11.32 -8.65
N GLU A 206 24.51 11.35 -9.56
CA GLU A 206 25.89 11.75 -9.25
C GLU A 206 25.95 13.04 -8.41
N GLY A 207 26.59 12.98 -7.23
CA GLY A 207 26.82 14.13 -6.35
C GLY A 207 25.88 14.27 -5.15
N VAL A 208 24.74 13.58 -5.12
CA VAL A 208 23.84 13.51 -3.95
C VAL A 208 23.58 12.05 -3.64
N THR A 209 23.64 11.66 -2.36
CA THR A 209 23.34 10.29 -1.92
C THR A 209 22.12 10.29 -1.01
N PHE A 210 21.30 9.24 -1.05
CA PHE A 210 20.32 9.05 0.02
C PHE A 210 20.99 8.48 1.28
N PHE A 211 22.02 7.67 1.04
CA PHE A 211 22.85 6.97 2.02
C PHE A 211 24.20 6.60 1.37
N ASN A 212 25.19 6.31 2.18
CA ASN A 212 26.49 5.84 1.73
C ASN A 212 26.51 4.32 1.59
N THR A 213 27.31 3.76 0.69
CA THR A 213 27.48 2.31 0.53
C THR A 213 28.90 1.90 0.81
N LYS A 214 29.07 0.79 1.54
CA LYS A 214 30.38 0.18 1.78
C LYS A 214 30.27 -1.33 1.72
N GLY A 215 30.87 -1.93 0.70
CA GLY A 215 30.80 -3.37 0.46
C GLY A 215 29.37 -3.90 0.20
N GLY A 216 28.47 -3.06 -0.29
CA GLY A 216 27.06 -3.39 -0.57
C GLY A 216 26.08 -3.12 0.58
N ASN A 217 26.57 -2.86 1.79
CA ASN A 217 25.74 -2.44 2.93
C ASN A 217 25.50 -0.93 2.90
N LEU A 218 24.36 -0.50 3.44
CA LEU A 218 23.97 0.92 3.49
C LEU A 218 24.36 1.51 4.83
N PHE A 219 25.05 2.65 4.79
CA PHE A 219 25.51 3.40 5.96
C PHE A 219 24.92 4.80 5.96
N SER A 220 24.64 5.29 7.15
CA SER A 220 24.08 6.62 7.38
C SER A 220 24.80 7.30 8.53
N ASP A 221 25.07 8.59 8.37
CA ASP A 221 25.70 9.42 9.39
C ASP A 221 24.77 9.60 10.59
N GLN A 222 25.36 9.48 11.78
CA GLN A 222 24.66 9.65 13.03
C GLN A 222 24.78 11.09 13.55
N VAL A 223 23.67 11.56 14.09
CA VAL A 223 23.55 12.91 14.64
C VAL A 223 22.93 12.86 16.03
N ARG A 224 23.14 13.93 16.77
CA ARG A 224 22.52 14.20 18.06
C ARG A 224 21.48 15.29 17.88
N ILE A 225 20.24 14.99 18.24
CA ILE A 225 19.11 15.89 18.05
C ILE A 225 18.67 16.43 19.40
N THR A 226 18.61 17.75 19.50
CA THR A 226 18.04 18.47 20.64
C THR A 226 16.70 19.07 20.21
N TYR A 227 15.61 18.68 20.86
CA TYR A 227 14.27 19.20 20.63
C TYR A 227 13.79 19.93 21.88
N GLN A 228 13.48 21.22 21.74
CA GLN A 228 13.00 22.06 22.85
C GLN A 228 13.82 21.97 24.16
N GLY A 229 15.15 21.89 24.02
CA GLY A 229 16.09 21.82 25.13
C GLY A 229 16.32 20.42 25.73
N ALA A 230 15.62 19.40 25.24
CA ALA A 230 15.85 17.99 25.60
C ALA A 230 16.55 17.25 24.47
N GLU A 231 17.47 16.36 24.80
CA GLU A 231 18.24 15.58 23.83
C GLU A 231 17.74 14.14 23.74
N ILE A 232 17.64 13.61 22.52
CA ILE A 232 17.37 12.18 22.30
C ILE A 232 18.58 11.37 22.79
N LYS A 233 18.35 10.37 23.64
CA LYS A 233 19.44 9.62 24.28
C LYS A 233 20.31 8.87 23.28
N GLU A 234 19.68 8.17 22.34
CA GLU A 234 20.36 7.43 21.30
C GLU A 234 20.74 8.32 20.12
N PRO A 235 21.89 8.07 19.45
CA PRO A 235 22.21 8.68 18.17
C PRO A 235 21.13 8.39 17.12
N VAL A 236 20.84 9.39 16.28
CA VAL A 236 19.84 9.28 15.20
C VAL A 236 20.57 9.13 13.88
N ALA A 237 20.33 8.04 13.14
CA ALA A 237 20.79 7.87 11.77
C ALA A 237 19.93 8.72 10.81
N MET A 238 20.55 9.49 9.94
CA MET A 238 19.89 10.41 9.01
C MET A 238 19.70 9.81 7.61
N TRP A 239 18.49 9.93 7.07
CA TRP A 239 18.12 9.46 5.73
C TRP A 239 17.67 10.64 4.87
N ILE A 240 18.40 10.89 3.77
CA ILE A 240 18.03 11.95 2.83
C ILE A 240 16.80 11.48 2.04
N THR A 241 15.73 12.26 2.08
CA THR A 241 14.44 11.92 1.46
C THR A 241 14.05 13.02 0.47
N PRO A 242 13.91 12.71 -0.83
CA PRO A 242 13.36 13.64 -1.80
C PRO A 242 11.97 14.13 -1.42
N GLY A 243 11.69 15.41 -1.66
CA GLY A 243 10.40 16.04 -1.31
C GLY A 243 10.21 16.33 0.19
N GLN A 244 11.20 16.02 1.04
CA GLN A 244 11.22 16.53 2.41
C GLN A 244 11.45 18.06 2.38
N PRO A 245 10.69 18.87 3.15
CA PRO A 245 10.90 20.31 3.22
C PRO A 245 12.29 20.71 3.74
N ASP A 246 12.77 21.86 3.28
CA ASP A 246 14.02 22.45 3.76
C ASP A 246 13.97 22.83 5.25
N ASP A 247 15.14 22.81 5.89
CA ASP A 247 15.34 23.12 7.32
C ASP A 247 14.38 22.36 8.26
N THR A 248 13.88 21.20 7.82
CA THR A 248 12.92 20.35 8.55
C THR A 248 13.42 18.91 8.68
N ILE A 249 13.36 18.36 9.90
CA ILE A 249 13.66 16.96 10.20
C ILE A 249 12.39 16.22 10.61
N THR A 250 12.07 15.12 9.94
CA THR A 250 10.97 14.23 10.37
C THR A 250 11.52 13.08 11.21
N LEU A 251 11.02 12.92 12.43
CA LEU A 251 11.32 11.80 13.33
C LEU A 251 10.12 10.88 13.49
N HIS A 252 10.38 9.57 13.52
CA HIS A 252 9.32 8.58 13.68
C HIS A 252 9.27 8.02 15.11
N MET A 253 8.08 8.03 15.70
CA MET A 253 7.83 7.39 17.00
C MET A 253 7.59 5.87 16.85
N GLY A 254 7.68 5.15 17.98
CA GLY A 254 7.36 3.72 18.08
C GLY A 254 8.56 2.78 18.22
N TYR A 255 9.77 3.31 18.11
CA TYR A 255 11.05 2.63 18.32
C TYR A 255 11.71 3.05 19.65
N GLY A 256 12.91 2.52 19.94
CA GLY A 256 13.67 2.82 21.16
C GLY A 256 13.09 2.22 22.44
N ARG A 257 12.22 1.20 22.33
CA ARG A 257 11.61 0.52 23.49
C ARG A 257 12.63 -0.42 24.16
N THR A 258 12.82 -0.30 25.47
CA THR A 258 13.73 -1.18 26.23
C THR A 258 13.09 -2.51 26.67
N ARG A 259 11.76 -2.59 26.69
CA ARG A 259 10.99 -3.75 27.14
C ARG A 259 9.84 -4.08 26.17
N ALA A 260 10.13 -4.23 24.88
CA ALA A 260 9.13 -4.63 23.89
C ALA A 260 8.93 -6.16 23.85
N GLY A 261 10.00 -6.92 24.07
CA GLY A 261 10.03 -8.38 23.94
C GLY A 261 11.26 -8.85 23.17
N ASN A 262 11.18 -10.02 22.53
CA ASN A 262 12.31 -10.62 21.83
C ASN A 262 12.56 -10.03 20.43
N VAL A 263 11.60 -9.28 19.88
CA VAL A 263 11.70 -8.74 18.52
C VAL A 263 12.12 -7.28 18.56
N GLY A 264 11.40 -6.46 19.32
CA GLY A 264 11.43 -5.00 19.18
C GLY A 264 12.27 -4.22 20.20
N SER A 265 13.04 -4.91 21.06
CA SER A 265 13.77 -4.25 22.15
C SER A 265 15.08 -3.65 21.65
N ASN A 266 15.37 -2.40 22.04
CA ASN A 266 16.59 -1.67 21.71
C ASN A 266 16.82 -1.50 20.19
N LEU A 267 15.73 -1.33 19.43
CA LEU A 267 15.79 -0.99 18.00
C LEU A 267 15.60 0.51 17.83
N GLY A 268 16.55 1.16 17.15
CA GLY A 268 16.48 2.58 16.82
C GLY A 268 16.48 3.52 18.04
N TYR A 269 16.00 4.75 17.85
CA TYR A 269 15.97 5.80 18.88
C TYR A 269 14.56 6.03 19.43
N ASN A 270 14.46 6.50 20.69
CA ASN A 270 13.18 6.80 21.32
C ASN A 270 12.80 8.30 21.26
N VAL A 271 11.87 8.67 20.37
CA VAL A 271 11.37 10.06 20.29
C VAL A 271 10.57 10.49 21.52
N PHE A 272 9.95 9.55 22.24
CA PHE A 272 9.16 9.89 23.43
C PHE A 272 10.00 10.47 24.57
N ASP A 273 11.33 10.39 24.49
CA ASP A 273 12.24 11.02 25.46
C ASP A 273 12.20 12.56 25.39
N VAL A 274 11.90 13.12 24.22
CA VAL A 274 11.91 14.58 23.99
C VAL A 274 10.52 15.13 23.66
N ARG A 275 9.54 14.30 23.30
CA ARG A 275 8.17 14.73 22.96
C ARG A 275 7.48 15.39 24.16
N ARG A 276 6.95 16.59 23.97
CA ARG A 276 6.25 17.37 25.01
C ARG A 276 4.77 17.58 24.68
N SER A 277 3.92 17.80 25.69
CA SER A 277 2.48 17.99 25.50
C SER A 277 2.10 19.35 24.89
N ASP A 278 2.96 20.36 25.00
CA ASP A 278 2.80 21.68 24.40
C ASP A 278 3.29 21.77 22.96
N ALA A 279 4.03 20.76 22.49
CA ALA A 279 4.55 20.65 21.13
C ALA A 279 4.69 19.16 20.75
N MET A 280 3.53 18.52 20.59
CA MET A 280 3.45 17.06 20.44
C MET A 280 3.95 16.55 19.10
N ASP A 281 3.72 17.30 18.03
CA ASP A 281 3.90 16.81 16.65
C ASP A 281 4.84 17.68 15.82
N ALA A 282 5.13 18.91 16.26
CA ALA A 282 6.08 19.81 15.62
C ALA A 282 6.63 20.85 16.62
N GLY A 283 7.86 21.29 16.40
CA GLY A 283 8.52 22.36 17.14
C GLY A 283 9.97 22.56 16.69
N PHE A 284 10.68 23.54 17.27
CA PHE A 284 12.06 23.83 16.88
C PHE A 284 13.11 23.07 17.70
N GLY A 285 14.23 22.78 17.04
CA GLY A 285 15.38 22.15 17.66
C GLY A 285 16.68 22.37 16.88
N SER A 286 17.72 21.66 17.31
CA SER A 286 19.04 21.73 16.71
C SER A 286 19.64 20.33 16.52
N LEU A 287 20.59 20.25 15.59
CA LEU A 287 21.29 19.04 15.23
C LEU A 287 22.79 19.24 15.42
N LYS A 288 23.47 18.21 15.92
CA LYS A 288 24.93 18.13 15.97
C LYS A 288 25.41 16.83 15.35
N ALA A 289 26.21 16.91 14.28
CA ALA A 289 26.85 15.75 13.69
C ALA A 289 27.85 15.10 14.66
N LEU A 290 27.84 13.76 14.73
CA LEU A 290 28.73 13.01 15.64
C LEU A 290 30.01 12.52 14.94
N GLY A 291 30.05 12.52 13.60
CA GLY A 291 31.18 11.98 12.83
C GLY A 291 31.27 10.44 12.85
N THR A 292 30.23 9.76 13.35
CA THR A 292 30.06 8.30 13.30
C THR A 292 28.95 7.94 12.33
N SER A 293 28.96 6.70 11.83
CA SER A 293 27.91 6.18 10.95
C SER A 293 27.42 4.81 11.43
N GLU A 294 26.19 4.46 11.05
CA GLU A 294 25.55 3.18 11.36
C GLU A 294 25.06 2.48 10.09
N GLU A 295 25.08 1.15 10.10
CA GLU A 295 24.43 0.34 9.08
C GLU A 295 22.90 0.36 9.20
N VAL A 296 22.23 0.80 8.13
CA VAL A 296 20.77 0.86 8.03
C VAL A 296 20.29 -0.20 7.03
N SER A 297 19.38 -1.07 7.47
CA SER A 297 18.85 -2.13 6.60
C SER A 297 17.64 -1.62 5.83
N SER A 298 17.80 -1.41 4.52
CA SER A 298 16.72 -1.08 3.59
C SER A 298 16.52 -2.18 2.55
N THR A 299 15.28 -2.35 2.10
CA THR A 299 14.93 -3.34 1.08
C THR A 299 15.16 -2.86 -0.35
N GLN A 300 15.35 -1.55 -0.54
CA GLN A 300 15.57 -0.92 -1.84
C GLN A 300 16.83 -0.06 -1.78
N THR A 301 17.65 -0.14 -2.83
CA THR A 301 18.88 0.64 -2.94
C THR A 301 18.76 1.79 -3.95
N HIS A 302 18.09 1.58 -5.07
CA HIS A 302 17.92 2.62 -6.10
C HIS A 302 16.48 3.11 -6.08
N PHE A 303 16.29 4.42 -5.92
CA PHE A 303 14.99 5.08 -5.85
C PHE A 303 14.69 5.94 -7.08
N THR A 304 15.64 6.02 -8.00
CA THR A 304 15.52 6.60 -9.34
C THR A 304 15.22 5.49 -10.35
N MET A 305 14.53 5.82 -11.44
CA MET A 305 14.23 4.85 -12.51
C MET A 305 15.38 4.67 -13.51
N GLU A 306 16.43 5.50 -13.46
CA GLU A 306 17.59 5.43 -14.37
C GLU A 306 17.19 5.46 -15.86
N GLY A 307 16.17 6.25 -16.20
CA GLY A 307 15.64 6.36 -17.57
C GLY A 307 14.93 5.10 -18.10
N ARG A 308 14.63 4.12 -17.24
CA ARG A 308 13.97 2.86 -17.63
C ARG A 308 12.45 2.99 -17.58
N ASP A 309 11.79 2.34 -18.53
CA ASP A 309 10.32 2.24 -18.60
C ASP A 309 9.77 1.18 -17.63
N LEU A 310 9.84 1.46 -16.33
CA LEU A 310 9.35 0.57 -15.26
C LEU A 310 7.94 0.98 -14.80
N LEU A 311 7.80 2.26 -14.50
CA LEU A 311 6.60 2.87 -13.95
C LEU A 311 6.18 4.02 -14.85
N ARG A 312 4.91 4.01 -15.27
CA ARG A 312 4.34 5.07 -16.09
C ARG A 312 3.34 5.89 -15.29
N SER A 313 3.50 7.20 -15.33
CA SER A 313 2.61 8.20 -14.74
C SER A 313 2.35 9.25 -15.80
N TRP A 314 1.09 9.43 -16.19
CA TRP A 314 0.69 10.29 -17.30
C TRP A 314 -0.04 11.53 -16.80
N ASP A 315 0.11 12.64 -17.52
CA ASP A 315 -0.70 13.84 -17.30
C ASP A 315 -2.10 13.63 -17.90
N TYR A 316 -3.13 13.79 -17.07
CA TYR A 316 -4.52 13.70 -17.51
C TYR A 316 -4.86 14.72 -18.61
N ASN A 317 -4.22 15.89 -18.60
CA ASN A 317 -4.45 16.94 -19.60
C ASN A 317 -3.97 16.56 -21.01
N HIS A 318 -3.11 15.54 -21.13
CA HIS A 318 -2.50 15.06 -22.39
C HIS A 318 -2.73 13.55 -22.60
N LEU A 319 -3.86 13.03 -22.12
CA LEU A 319 -4.12 11.60 -22.06
C LEU A 319 -4.04 10.91 -23.44
N GLU A 320 -4.51 11.53 -24.51
CA GLU A 320 -4.50 10.91 -25.84
C GLU A 320 -3.08 10.77 -26.40
N GLU A 321 -2.24 11.79 -26.21
CA GLU A 321 -0.83 11.77 -26.60
C GLU A 321 -0.04 10.75 -25.77
N GLU A 322 -0.28 10.69 -24.46
CA GLU A 322 0.34 9.74 -23.54
C GLU A 322 -0.02 8.28 -23.89
N ILE A 323 -1.29 8.01 -24.23
CA ILE A 323 -1.71 6.68 -24.67
C ILE A 323 -0.99 6.27 -25.95
N LYS A 324 -0.83 7.19 -26.91
CA LYS A 324 -0.12 6.92 -28.17
C LYS A 324 1.37 6.68 -27.93
N ALA A 325 2.02 7.54 -27.14
CA ALA A 325 3.44 7.43 -26.82
C ALA A 325 3.75 6.20 -25.96
N GLY A 326 2.83 5.81 -25.08
CA GLY A 326 2.93 4.64 -24.22
C GLY A 326 2.53 3.33 -24.89
N HIS A 327 2.13 3.32 -26.17
CA HIS A 327 1.73 2.08 -26.82
C HIS A 327 2.90 1.07 -26.86
N GLN A 328 2.63 -0.18 -26.46
CA GLN A 328 3.62 -1.25 -26.49
C GLN A 328 3.43 -2.13 -27.72
N HIS A 329 4.54 -2.49 -28.37
CA HIS A 329 4.51 -3.46 -29.47
C HIS A 329 4.09 -4.85 -28.97
N ASN A 330 3.39 -5.59 -29.85
CA ASN A 330 3.10 -6.99 -29.59
C ASN A 330 4.35 -7.84 -29.87
N GLU A 331 5.01 -8.28 -28.81
CA GLU A 331 6.23 -9.09 -28.91
C GLU A 331 5.94 -10.59 -29.13
N ILE A 332 4.68 -11.04 -29.01
CA ILE A 332 4.32 -12.47 -29.05
C ILE A 332 4.84 -13.16 -30.31
N ASP A 333 4.64 -12.52 -31.46
CA ASP A 333 4.94 -13.09 -32.79
C ASP A 333 6.45 -13.24 -33.06
N MET A 334 7.30 -12.68 -32.19
CA MET A 334 8.76 -12.78 -32.30
C MET A 334 9.35 -13.99 -31.57
N SER A 335 8.53 -14.79 -30.87
CA SER A 335 9.01 -15.96 -30.13
C SER A 335 9.21 -17.19 -31.03
N MET A 336 10.29 -17.93 -30.79
CA MET A 336 10.54 -19.23 -31.42
C MET A 336 9.83 -20.40 -30.71
N PHE A 337 9.22 -20.15 -29.54
CA PHE A 337 8.50 -21.17 -28.78
C PHE A 337 7.08 -21.38 -29.34
N PRO A 338 6.53 -22.61 -29.31
CA PRO A 338 5.22 -22.93 -29.88
C PRO A 338 4.07 -22.37 -29.03
N TYR A 339 3.82 -21.07 -29.16
CA TYR A 339 2.84 -20.33 -28.35
C TYR A 339 1.41 -20.87 -28.49
N GLU A 340 1.00 -21.22 -29.71
CA GLU A 340 -0.37 -21.67 -30.02
C GLU A 340 -0.73 -22.99 -29.31
N GLU A 341 0.22 -23.91 -29.14
CA GLU A 341 -0.02 -25.18 -28.44
C GLU A 341 -0.31 -24.95 -26.95
N HIS A 342 0.40 -24.01 -26.33
CA HIS A 342 0.16 -23.62 -24.95
C HIS A 342 -1.19 -22.91 -24.80
N GLN A 343 -1.55 -22.01 -25.72
CA GLN A 343 -2.86 -21.35 -25.70
C GLN A 343 -4.01 -22.34 -25.90
N ALA A 344 -3.85 -23.38 -26.73
CA ALA A 344 -4.87 -24.41 -26.89
C ALA A 344 -5.12 -25.21 -25.59
N THR A 345 -4.09 -25.34 -24.74
CA THR A 345 -4.23 -25.95 -23.41
C THR A 345 -4.92 -25.00 -22.43
N TYR A 346 -4.55 -23.73 -22.44
CA TYR A 346 -5.15 -22.71 -21.57
C TYR A 346 -6.59 -22.40 -21.94
N ALA A 347 -6.97 -22.48 -23.23
CA ALA A 347 -8.34 -22.26 -23.69
C ALA A 347 -9.36 -23.28 -23.13
N LYS A 348 -8.89 -24.41 -22.59
CA LYS A 348 -9.74 -25.44 -21.97
C LYS A 348 -9.84 -25.30 -20.46
N ASN A 349 -9.10 -24.37 -19.85
CA ASN A 349 -8.97 -24.20 -18.41
C ASN A 349 -9.15 -22.72 -18.03
N HIS A 350 -9.16 -22.43 -16.73
CA HIS A 350 -9.11 -21.05 -16.25
C HIS A 350 -7.77 -20.39 -16.63
N LYS A 351 -7.81 -19.12 -17.03
CA LYS A 351 -6.64 -18.31 -17.41
C LYS A 351 -6.43 -17.21 -16.37
N TRP A 352 -5.90 -17.58 -15.21
CA TRP A 352 -5.69 -16.63 -14.10
C TRP A 352 -4.76 -15.47 -14.48
N ALA A 353 -5.16 -14.27 -14.12
CA ALA A 353 -4.39 -13.06 -14.36
C ALA A 353 -4.62 -12.01 -13.28
N MET A 354 -3.75 -10.99 -13.27
CA MET A 354 -3.83 -9.88 -12.35
C MET A 354 -3.60 -8.56 -13.09
N THR A 355 -4.27 -7.52 -12.62
CA THR A 355 -3.99 -6.12 -13.00
C THR A 355 -3.73 -5.31 -11.75
N VAL A 356 -2.79 -4.38 -11.83
CA VAL A 356 -2.44 -3.48 -10.72
C VAL A 356 -2.60 -2.04 -11.20
N ASP A 357 -3.57 -1.33 -10.66
CA ASP A 357 -3.79 0.09 -10.91
C ASP A 357 -2.80 0.94 -10.10
N LEU A 358 -1.84 1.55 -10.79
CA LEU A 358 -0.84 2.40 -10.17
C LEU A 358 -1.42 3.74 -9.72
N ASN A 359 -2.53 4.17 -10.32
CA ASN A 359 -3.21 5.41 -9.91
C ASN A 359 -3.76 5.29 -8.49
N SER A 360 -4.31 4.13 -8.16
CA SER A 360 -4.93 3.84 -6.85
C SER A 360 -3.91 3.34 -5.81
N CYS A 361 -2.67 3.04 -6.21
CA CYS A 361 -1.67 2.49 -5.30
C CYS A 361 -0.98 3.59 -4.46
N VAL A 362 -1.30 3.62 -3.17
CA VAL A 362 -0.72 4.60 -2.21
C VAL A 362 0.49 4.07 -1.44
N GLY A 363 1.02 2.89 -1.80
CA GLY A 363 2.19 2.32 -1.13
C GLY A 363 1.96 1.85 0.32
N CYS A 364 0.73 1.57 0.73
CA CYS A 364 0.37 1.24 2.13
C CYS A 364 0.97 -0.06 2.71
N ASN A 365 1.64 -0.89 1.90
CA ASN A 365 2.26 -2.18 2.29
C ASN A 365 1.33 -3.25 2.91
N ALA A 366 0.02 -3.01 3.03
CA ALA A 366 -0.93 -3.99 3.55
C ALA A 366 -0.92 -5.31 2.75
N CYS A 367 -0.76 -5.21 1.43
CA CYS A 367 -0.67 -6.36 0.54
C CYS A 367 0.58 -7.23 0.77
N VAL A 368 1.71 -6.63 1.17
CA VAL A 368 2.94 -7.36 1.55
C VAL A 368 2.68 -8.20 2.80
N LEU A 369 2.10 -7.58 3.85
CA LEU A 369 1.75 -8.28 5.09
C LEU A 369 0.73 -9.39 4.88
N ALA A 370 -0.33 -9.14 4.09
CA ALA A 370 -1.32 -10.17 3.80
C ALA A 370 -0.71 -11.35 3.03
N CYS A 371 0.24 -11.08 2.12
CA CYS A 371 0.98 -12.14 1.45
C CYS A 371 1.83 -12.95 2.46
N GLN A 372 2.48 -12.26 3.40
CA GLN A 372 3.27 -12.87 4.48
C GLN A 372 2.43 -13.75 5.41
N SER A 373 1.27 -13.24 5.86
CA SER A 373 0.36 -13.97 6.75
C SER A 373 -0.30 -15.16 6.06
N GLU A 374 -0.76 -14.98 4.82
CA GLU A 374 -1.47 -16.02 4.07
C GLU A 374 -0.54 -17.17 3.67
N ASN A 375 0.68 -16.83 3.23
CA ASN A 375 1.58 -17.79 2.61
C ASN A 375 2.72 -18.21 3.55
N ASN A 376 2.55 -18.13 4.86
CA ASN A 376 3.52 -18.59 5.87
C ASN A 376 4.94 -18.07 5.63
N ILE A 377 5.12 -16.84 5.15
CA ILE A 377 6.43 -16.34 4.79
C ILE A 377 7.21 -15.98 6.07
N PRO A 378 8.44 -16.49 6.28
CA PRO A 378 9.16 -16.29 7.53
C PRO A 378 9.62 -14.84 7.70
N VAL A 379 9.82 -14.43 8.95
CA VAL A 379 10.45 -13.14 9.27
C VAL A 379 11.97 -13.26 9.17
N VAL A 380 12.62 -12.27 8.55
CA VAL A 380 14.08 -12.19 8.44
C VAL A 380 14.62 -11.01 9.25
N GLY A 381 15.62 -11.27 10.11
CA GLY A 381 16.23 -10.25 10.99
C GLY A 381 17.08 -9.20 10.26
N LYS A 382 17.29 -8.05 10.92
CA LYS A 382 18.05 -6.86 10.43
C LYS A 382 19.30 -7.22 9.62
N GLU A 383 20.20 -8.03 10.20
CA GLU A 383 21.48 -8.41 9.57
C GLU A 383 21.30 -9.10 8.20
N GLN A 384 20.29 -9.97 8.07
CA GLN A 384 20.08 -10.69 6.81
C GLN A 384 19.31 -9.83 5.80
N VAL A 385 18.44 -8.91 6.25
CA VAL A 385 17.82 -7.91 5.38
C VAL A 385 18.86 -6.95 4.82
N GLY A 386 19.84 -6.51 5.63
CA GLY A 386 20.98 -5.69 5.17
C GLY A 386 21.83 -6.35 4.08
N ARG A 387 21.78 -7.69 3.97
CA ARG A 387 22.43 -8.48 2.90
C ARG A 387 21.49 -8.81 1.73
N HIS A 388 20.35 -8.12 1.64
CA HIS A 388 19.31 -8.30 0.62
C HIS A 388 18.68 -9.70 0.59
N ARG A 389 18.47 -10.30 1.78
CA ARG A 389 17.88 -11.65 1.94
C ARG A 389 16.50 -11.63 2.59
N MET A 390 15.76 -10.53 2.47
CA MET A 390 14.38 -10.43 2.94
C MET A 390 13.47 -11.43 2.23
N MET A 391 12.48 -11.95 2.95
CA MET A 391 11.53 -12.93 2.40
C MET A 391 10.19 -12.26 2.13
N HIS A 392 10.16 -11.31 1.19
CA HIS A 392 8.91 -10.70 0.71
C HIS A 392 8.60 -11.17 -0.71
N TRP A 393 7.50 -11.91 -0.91
CA TRP A 393 7.07 -12.44 -2.23
C TRP A 393 6.55 -11.36 -3.17
N MET A 394 6.08 -10.26 -2.59
CA MET A 394 5.78 -9.04 -3.29
C MET A 394 6.46 -7.90 -2.55
N ARG A 395 6.96 -6.93 -3.30
CA ARG A 395 7.55 -5.70 -2.77
C ARG A 395 6.80 -4.52 -3.36
N ILE A 396 6.80 -3.39 -2.68
CA ILE A 396 6.34 -2.12 -3.25
C ILE A 396 7.59 -1.31 -3.49
N ASP A 397 7.93 -1.07 -4.75
CA ASP A 397 9.03 -0.21 -5.13
C ASP A 397 8.55 1.26 -5.06
N ALA A 398 9.40 2.16 -4.57
CA ALA A 398 9.14 3.60 -4.57
C ALA A 398 10.13 4.28 -5.52
N TYR A 399 9.62 5.03 -6.49
CA TYR A 399 10.43 5.79 -7.43
C TYR A 399 10.13 7.29 -7.33
N TYR A 400 11.19 8.09 -7.37
CA TYR A 400 11.13 9.53 -7.54
C TYR A 400 11.57 9.84 -8.98
N GLY A 401 10.70 10.50 -9.72
CA GLY A 401 10.97 11.07 -11.04
C GLY A 401 11.45 12.51 -10.94
N GLY A 402 11.74 13.11 -12.10
CA GLY A 402 12.30 14.46 -12.19
C GLY A 402 13.83 14.51 -12.05
N GLU A 403 14.41 15.61 -12.52
CA GLU A 403 15.86 15.86 -12.46
C GLU A 403 16.28 16.49 -11.12
N ASP A 404 15.38 17.21 -10.44
CA ASP A 404 15.66 17.87 -9.16
C ASP A 404 15.16 17.04 -7.98
N LEU A 405 16.08 16.53 -7.17
CA LEU A 405 15.77 15.75 -5.97
C LEU A 405 15.11 16.59 -4.84
N ASN A 406 15.25 17.92 -4.88
CA ASN A 406 14.57 18.80 -3.92
C ASN A 406 13.09 19.01 -4.29
N ALA A 407 12.75 18.84 -5.57
CA ALA A 407 11.40 18.95 -6.11
C ALA A 407 11.08 17.74 -7.02
N PRO A 408 11.03 16.51 -6.46
CA PRO A 408 10.83 15.31 -7.25
C PRO A 408 9.40 15.21 -7.80
N ASP A 409 9.25 14.56 -8.95
CA ASP A 409 7.96 14.03 -9.39
C ASP A 409 7.69 12.71 -8.63
N GLY A 410 6.59 12.64 -7.89
CA GLY A 410 6.25 11.49 -7.05
C GLY A 410 6.28 11.80 -5.54
N PRO A 411 6.39 10.77 -4.68
CA PRO A 411 6.76 9.38 -4.98
C PRO A 411 5.71 8.63 -5.81
N HIS A 412 6.18 7.71 -6.65
CA HIS A 412 5.34 6.74 -7.34
C HIS A 412 5.56 5.35 -6.77
N PHE A 413 4.49 4.59 -6.57
CA PHE A 413 4.55 3.26 -5.98
C PHE A 413 4.16 2.19 -6.99
N GLN A 414 4.98 1.15 -7.09
CA GLN A 414 4.67 -0.02 -7.93
C GLN A 414 4.83 -1.31 -7.15
N PRO A 415 3.71 -2.02 -6.86
CA PRO A 415 3.77 -3.37 -6.33
C PRO A 415 4.34 -4.34 -7.36
N VAL A 416 5.50 -4.93 -7.09
CA VAL A 416 6.14 -5.94 -7.93
C VAL A 416 6.11 -7.30 -7.24
N LEU A 417 5.41 -8.23 -7.87
CA LEU A 417 5.30 -9.63 -7.47
C LEU A 417 5.74 -10.56 -8.62
N CYS A 418 5.63 -11.87 -8.43
CA CYS A 418 5.76 -12.79 -9.56
C CYS A 418 4.67 -12.53 -10.59
N GLN A 419 5.09 -12.18 -11.80
CA GLN A 419 4.20 -11.80 -12.89
C GLN A 419 3.50 -13.00 -13.56
N GLN A 420 3.79 -14.23 -13.11
CA GLN A 420 3.36 -15.50 -13.72
C GLN A 420 3.51 -15.49 -15.26
N CYS A 421 4.71 -15.17 -15.74
CA CYS A 421 5.10 -15.14 -17.14
C CYS A 421 4.65 -16.41 -17.88
N GLU A 422 4.04 -16.31 -19.06
CA GLU A 422 3.77 -17.46 -19.93
C GLU A 422 5.08 -17.97 -20.53
N GLN A 423 5.93 -17.08 -21.04
CA GLN A 423 7.30 -17.43 -21.48
C GLN A 423 8.25 -17.25 -20.30
N ALA A 424 8.19 -18.15 -19.31
CA ALA A 424 8.89 -18.00 -18.04
C ALA A 424 10.39 -18.37 -18.11
N PRO A 425 11.32 -17.38 -18.11
CA PRO A 425 12.76 -17.69 -18.16
C PRO A 425 13.25 -18.42 -16.91
N CYS A 426 12.53 -18.29 -15.79
CA CYS A 426 12.88 -18.92 -14.53
C CYS A 426 12.59 -20.44 -14.48
N GLU A 427 11.81 -20.98 -15.43
CA GLU A 427 11.49 -22.41 -15.48
C GLU A 427 12.54 -23.23 -16.21
N VAL A 428 12.91 -22.81 -17.41
CA VAL A 428 13.85 -23.53 -18.29
C VAL A 428 15.25 -23.70 -17.68
N VAL A 429 15.60 -22.89 -16.68
CA VAL A 429 16.88 -22.94 -15.96
C VAL A 429 16.86 -23.82 -14.72
N CYS A 430 15.72 -24.42 -14.35
CA CYS A 430 15.63 -25.30 -13.19
C CYS A 430 16.03 -26.74 -13.57
N PRO A 431 17.21 -27.25 -13.13
CA PRO A 431 17.71 -28.56 -13.57
C PRO A 431 16.89 -29.74 -13.03
N VAL A 432 16.02 -29.50 -12.06
CA VAL A 432 15.23 -30.54 -11.37
C VAL A 432 13.72 -30.38 -11.61
N HIS A 433 13.31 -29.43 -12.47
CA HIS A 433 11.90 -29.12 -12.74
C HIS A 433 11.09 -28.84 -11.45
N ALA A 434 11.68 -28.09 -10.51
CA ALA A 434 10.95 -27.61 -9.34
C ALA A 434 10.00 -26.44 -9.66
N THR A 435 10.12 -25.89 -10.86
CA THR A 435 9.26 -24.83 -11.39
C THR A 435 8.75 -25.26 -12.76
N ALA A 436 7.44 -25.23 -12.94
CA ALA A 436 6.75 -25.62 -14.16
C ALA A 436 5.41 -24.88 -14.26
N HIS A 437 4.93 -24.62 -15.47
CA HIS A 437 3.55 -24.15 -15.65
C HIS A 437 2.52 -25.22 -15.31
N SER A 438 1.46 -24.80 -14.64
CA SER A 438 0.23 -25.59 -14.47
C SER A 438 -0.62 -25.55 -15.74
N ALA A 439 -1.65 -26.40 -15.80
CA ALA A 439 -2.63 -26.39 -16.90
C ALA A 439 -3.45 -25.08 -16.98
N GLU A 440 -3.50 -24.30 -15.90
CA GLU A 440 -4.17 -22.98 -15.82
C GLU A 440 -3.21 -21.82 -16.17
N GLY A 441 -1.95 -22.15 -16.51
CA GLY A 441 -0.91 -21.18 -16.88
C GLY A 441 -0.26 -20.48 -15.68
N LEU A 442 -0.49 -20.97 -14.46
CA LEU A 442 0.23 -20.50 -13.27
C LEU A 442 1.64 -21.06 -13.31
N ASN A 443 2.65 -20.24 -13.00
CA ASN A 443 3.98 -20.76 -12.76
C ASN A 443 3.97 -21.44 -11.38
N ASP A 444 4.05 -22.75 -11.27
CA ASP A 444 4.03 -23.43 -9.98
C ASP A 444 5.45 -23.58 -9.42
N MET A 445 5.60 -23.31 -8.11
CA MET A 445 6.86 -23.53 -7.39
C MET A 445 6.68 -24.71 -6.44
N THR A 446 7.20 -25.86 -6.84
CA THR A 446 7.13 -27.10 -6.08
C THR A 446 8.28 -27.13 -5.06
N TYR A 447 7.99 -26.65 -3.86
CA TYR A 447 9.00 -26.37 -2.81
C TYR A 447 9.87 -27.59 -2.46
N ASN A 448 9.27 -28.79 -2.35
CA ASN A 448 9.96 -30.03 -1.99
C ASN A 448 10.91 -30.55 -3.08
N ARG A 449 10.75 -30.13 -4.34
CA ARG A 449 11.62 -30.53 -5.45
C ARG A 449 12.85 -29.62 -5.58
N CYS A 450 12.80 -28.42 -5.03
CA CYS A 450 13.87 -27.44 -5.12
C CYS A 450 15.13 -27.90 -4.39
N VAL A 451 16.24 -28.07 -5.12
CA VAL A 451 17.56 -28.41 -4.57
C VAL A 451 18.45 -27.20 -4.29
N GLY A 452 17.93 -25.97 -4.49
CA GLY A 452 18.57 -24.74 -4.04
C GLY A 452 19.72 -24.21 -4.92
N THR A 453 19.72 -24.50 -6.22
CA THR A 453 20.72 -23.96 -7.17
C THR A 453 20.66 -22.44 -7.31
N ARG A 454 19.49 -21.83 -7.03
CA ARG A 454 19.19 -20.38 -7.11
C ARG A 454 19.19 -19.78 -8.53
N TYR A 455 19.44 -20.57 -9.57
CA TYR A 455 19.56 -20.04 -10.92
C TYR A 455 18.24 -19.40 -11.44
N CYS A 456 17.10 -19.94 -11.02
CA CYS A 456 15.78 -19.38 -11.33
C CYS A 456 15.58 -17.94 -10.82
N SER A 457 16.29 -17.52 -9.77
CA SER A 457 16.29 -16.12 -9.32
C SER A 457 17.12 -15.23 -10.24
N ASN A 458 18.27 -15.70 -10.69
CA ASN A 458 19.14 -14.92 -11.58
C ASN A 458 18.43 -14.65 -12.90
N ASN A 459 17.79 -15.67 -13.49
CA ASN A 459 17.11 -15.54 -14.78
C ASN A 459 15.73 -14.84 -14.71
N CYS A 460 15.18 -14.64 -13.51
CA CYS A 460 13.96 -13.87 -13.36
C CYS A 460 14.28 -12.37 -13.51
N PRO A 461 13.76 -11.66 -14.53
CA PRO A 461 14.10 -10.26 -14.75
C PRO A 461 13.62 -9.37 -13.59
N TYR A 462 12.48 -9.70 -13.00
CA TYR A 462 11.88 -8.96 -11.89
C TYR A 462 12.53 -9.22 -10.52
N LYS A 463 13.41 -10.23 -10.41
CA LYS A 463 14.05 -10.65 -9.13
C LYS A 463 13.04 -10.82 -7.99
N VAL A 464 11.94 -11.54 -8.24
CA VAL A 464 10.84 -11.81 -7.29
C VAL A 464 10.81 -13.24 -6.75
N ARG A 465 11.84 -14.02 -7.06
CA ARG A 465 12.11 -15.31 -6.42
C ARG A 465 12.92 -15.05 -5.15
N ARG A 466 12.45 -15.56 -4.01
CA ARG A 466 13.07 -15.36 -2.68
C ARG A 466 13.62 -16.67 -2.16
N PHE A 467 14.86 -16.69 -1.71
CA PHE A 467 15.54 -17.91 -1.31
C PHE A 467 15.68 -18.02 0.20
N ASN A 468 15.30 -19.15 0.78
CA ASN A 468 15.59 -19.45 2.18
C ASN A 468 17.06 -19.79 2.35
N PHE A 469 17.91 -18.77 2.55
CA PHE A 469 19.35 -18.96 2.78
C PHE A 469 19.63 -19.74 4.06
N MET A 470 18.87 -19.43 5.10
CA MET A 470 18.98 -20.05 6.42
C MET A 470 17.66 -20.75 6.77
N LEU A 471 17.65 -21.42 7.91
CA LEU A 471 16.39 -21.87 8.51
C LEU A 471 15.71 -20.65 9.17
N TYR A 472 14.94 -19.89 8.38
CA TYR A 472 14.23 -18.70 8.87
C TYR A 472 12.95 -19.04 9.65
N GLN A 473 12.39 -20.23 9.46
CA GLN A 473 11.21 -20.67 10.19
C GLN A 473 11.55 -21.17 11.59
N ASP A 474 10.83 -20.68 12.60
CA ASP A 474 10.90 -21.19 13.97
C ASP A 474 9.97 -22.41 14.13
N TRP A 475 10.53 -23.59 14.33
CA TRP A 475 9.78 -24.83 14.54
C TRP A 475 9.60 -25.19 16.02
N ASN A 476 10.33 -24.51 16.90
CA ASN A 476 10.44 -24.86 18.31
C ASN A 476 9.39 -24.12 19.15
N THR A 477 9.04 -22.89 18.75
CA THR A 477 8.05 -22.05 19.46
C THR A 477 6.62 -22.48 19.09
N PRO A 478 5.84 -23.11 20.00
CA PRO A 478 4.53 -23.65 19.67
C PRO A 478 3.50 -22.58 19.28
N GLN A 479 3.63 -21.37 19.82
CA GLN A 479 2.70 -20.27 19.58
C GLN A 479 2.67 -19.86 18.11
N TYR A 480 3.83 -19.90 17.42
CA TYR A 480 3.90 -19.58 16.00
C TYR A 480 3.28 -20.63 15.08
N LYS A 481 3.06 -21.86 15.57
CA LYS A 481 2.39 -22.90 14.79
C LYS A 481 0.91 -22.58 14.55
N LEU A 482 0.26 -21.88 15.48
CA LEU A 482 -1.15 -21.50 15.40
C LEU A 482 -1.40 -20.38 14.37
N MET A 483 -0.40 -19.55 14.12
CA MET A 483 -0.47 -18.44 13.17
C MET A 483 -0.40 -18.90 11.71
N ARG A 484 0.16 -20.09 11.47
CA ARG A 484 0.46 -20.57 10.12
C ARG A 484 -0.79 -21.13 9.44
N ASN A 485 -0.99 -20.74 8.19
CA ASN A 485 -2.02 -21.29 7.32
C ASN A 485 -1.77 -22.79 7.07
N PRO A 486 -2.69 -23.69 7.44
CA PRO A 486 -2.50 -25.14 7.26
C PRO A 486 -2.50 -25.57 5.79
N GLU A 487 -3.06 -24.75 4.88
CA GLU A 487 -3.17 -25.07 3.45
C GLU A 487 -1.90 -24.72 2.66
N VAL A 488 -0.91 -24.09 3.30
CA VAL A 488 0.34 -23.66 2.64
C VAL A 488 1.53 -24.34 3.28
N THR A 489 2.37 -24.97 2.45
CA THR A 489 3.62 -25.61 2.91
C THR A 489 4.48 -24.63 3.69
N ILE A 490 5.01 -25.04 4.84
CA ILE A 490 6.03 -24.29 5.59
C ILE A 490 7.39 -24.71 5.04
N ARG A 491 8.17 -23.75 4.51
CA ARG A 491 9.43 -24.06 3.81
C ARG A 491 10.59 -24.21 4.80
N SER A 492 11.54 -25.06 4.43
CA SER A 492 12.81 -25.21 5.14
C SER A 492 13.91 -24.39 4.43
N ARG A 493 15.13 -24.46 4.97
CA ARG A 493 16.32 -23.88 4.34
C ARG A 493 16.57 -24.49 2.95
N GLY A 494 17.20 -23.72 2.07
CA GLY A 494 17.65 -24.20 0.76
C GLY A 494 16.57 -24.22 -0.32
N VAL A 495 15.40 -23.63 -0.07
CA VAL A 495 14.24 -23.66 -0.97
C VAL A 495 13.91 -22.27 -1.49
N MET A 496 13.62 -22.18 -2.79
CA MET A 496 13.15 -20.96 -3.44
C MET A 496 11.63 -20.80 -3.24
N GLU A 497 11.20 -19.56 -3.11
CA GLU A 497 9.81 -19.17 -2.98
C GLU A 497 9.47 -18.04 -3.96
N LYS A 498 8.18 -17.83 -4.21
CA LYS A 498 7.65 -16.72 -5.00
C LYS A 498 6.16 -16.59 -4.76
N CYS A 499 5.60 -15.45 -5.16
CA CYS A 499 4.16 -15.32 -5.31
C CYS A 499 3.62 -16.40 -6.28
N ASN A 500 2.57 -17.08 -5.87
CA ASN A 500 1.89 -18.16 -6.58
C ASN A 500 0.42 -17.81 -6.86
N TYR A 501 0.05 -16.52 -6.85
CA TYR A 501 -1.35 -16.08 -6.89
C TYR A 501 -2.26 -16.73 -5.84
N CYS A 502 -1.71 -17.09 -4.67
CA CYS A 502 -2.43 -17.74 -3.60
C CYS A 502 -3.14 -19.03 -4.08
N THR A 503 -2.37 -19.96 -4.69
CA THR A 503 -2.92 -21.21 -5.25
C THR A 503 -3.79 -22.00 -4.28
N GLN A 504 -3.56 -21.91 -2.97
CA GLN A 504 -4.41 -22.51 -1.95
C GLN A 504 -5.86 -21.99 -1.99
N ARG A 505 -6.06 -20.70 -2.29
CA ARG A 505 -7.39 -20.08 -2.43
C ARG A 505 -8.04 -20.47 -3.76
N ILE A 506 -7.26 -20.49 -4.85
CA ILE A 506 -7.69 -20.98 -6.16
C ILE A 506 -8.17 -22.43 -6.04
N ALA A 507 -7.36 -23.29 -5.43
CA ALA A 507 -7.67 -24.71 -5.24
C ALA A 507 -8.93 -24.91 -4.39
N ALA A 508 -9.09 -24.17 -3.29
CA ALA A 508 -10.28 -24.27 -2.44
C ALA A 508 -11.55 -23.89 -3.20
N ALA A 509 -11.55 -22.78 -3.95
CA ALA A 509 -12.70 -22.35 -4.75
C ALA A 509 -13.01 -23.32 -5.91
N ARG A 510 -11.97 -23.85 -6.56
CA ARG A 510 -12.12 -24.88 -7.60
C ARG A 510 -12.79 -26.13 -7.05
N ILE A 511 -12.29 -26.66 -5.93
CA ILE A 511 -12.88 -27.85 -5.28
C ILE A 511 -14.33 -27.59 -4.86
N ALA A 512 -14.64 -26.40 -4.34
CA ALA A 512 -16.01 -26.04 -3.98
C ALA A 512 -16.94 -25.96 -5.20
N SER A 513 -16.49 -25.32 -6.27
CA SER A 513 -17.25 -25.17 -7.51
C SER A 513 -17.48 -26.50 -8.23
N GLU A 514 -16.48 -27.39 -8.23
CA GLU A 514 -16.61 -28.75 -8.77
C GLU A 514 -17.65 -29.59 -8.01
N LYS A 515 -17.69 -29.48 -6.67
CA LYS A 515 -18.72 -30.15 -5.85
C LYS A 515 -20.13 -29.65 -6.18
N ASP A 516 -20.26 -28.37 -6.46
CA ASP A 516 -21.52 -27.73 -6.84
C ASP A 516 -21.89 -27.96 -8.32
N GLY A 517 -21.00 -28.56 -9.12
CA GLY A 517 -21.22 -28.80 -10.56
C GLY A 517 -21.27 -27.50 -11.38
N ARG A 518 -20.56 -26.46 -10.97
CA ARG A 518 -20.55 -25.13 -11.61
C ARG A 518 -19.13 -24.62 -11.88
N ALA A 519 -19.02 -23.61 -12.74
CA ALA A 519 -17.77 -22.86 -12.90
C ALA A 519 -17.53 -21.92 -11.70
N ILE A 520 -16.25 -21.55 -11.52
CA ILE A 520 -15.84 -20.52 -10.57
C ILE A 520 -16.36 -19.17 -11.07
N ARG A 521 -16.93 -18.36 -10.17
CA ARG A 521 -17.45 -17.03 -10.50
C ARG A 521 -16.39 -15.96 -10.30
N ASP A 522 -16.50 -14.85 -11.02
CA ASP A 522 -15.68 -13.66 -10.73
C ASP A 522 -15.89 -13.19 -9.28
N GLY A 523 -14.80 -12.79 -8.63
CA GLY A 523 -14.78 -12.43 -7.21
C GLY A 523 -14.90 -13.58 -6.20
N GLU A 524 -15.13 -14.83 -6.62
CA GLU A 524 -15.14 -15.99 -5.72
C GLU A 524 -13.71 -16.33 -5.22
N VAL A 525 -12.72 -16.15 -6.09
CA VAL A 525 -11.31 -16.23 -5.73
C VAL A 525 -10.75 -14.83 -5.55
N MET A 526 -10.52 -14.43 -4.31
CA MET A 526 -9.75 -13.22 -3.99
C MET A 526 -8.40 -13.59 -3.39
N THR A 527 -7.33 -13.14 -4.05
CA THR A 527 -5.98 -13.28 -3.51
C THR A 527 -5.82 -12.47 -2.23
N ALA A 528 -4.88 -12.85 -1.36
CA ALA A 528 -4.66 -12.14 -0.10
C ALA A 528 -4.30 -10.65 -0.33
N CYS A 529 -3.45 -10.36 -1.33
CA CYS A 529 -3.07 -8.99 -1.67
C CYS A 529 -4.22 -8.15 -2.25
N GLN A 530 -5.14 -8.75 -3.01
CA GLN A 530 -6.38 -8.10 -3.46
C GLN A 530 -7.31 -7.81 -2.29
N SER A 531 -7.61 -8.81 -1.45
CA SER A 531 -8.62 -8.70 -0.39
C SER A 531 -8.29 -7.68 0.71
N VAL A 532 -7.02 -7.33 0.88
CA VAL A 532 -6.57 -6.37 1.90
C VAL A 532 -6.34 -4.97 1.34
N CYS A 533 -6.29 -4.80 0.01
CA CYS A 533 -5.92 -3.52 -0.58
C CYS A 533 -7.04 -2.50 -0.34
N PRO A 534 -6.82 -1.44 0.48
CA PRO A 534 -7.90 -0.53 0.86
C PRO A 534 -8.40 0.31 -0.32
N THR A 535 -7.57 0.50 -1.34
CA THR A 535 -7.89 1.27 -2.54
C THR A 535 -8.33 0.39 -3.72
N ASN A 536 -8.43 -0.93 -3.53
CA ASN A 536 -8.75 -1.90 -4.60
C ASN A 536 -7.83 -1.81 -5.83
N ALA A 537 -6.56 -1.44 -5.64
CA ALA A 537 -5.60 -1.30 -6.72
C ALA A 537 -5.29 -2.63 -7.44
N ILE A 538 -5.43 -3.78 -6.76
CA ILE A 538 -5.14 -5.10 -7.33
C ILE A 538 -6.45 -5.77 -7.72
N THR A 539 -6.60 -6.13 -9.00
CA THR A 539 -7.73 -6.92 -9.50
C THR A 539 -7.21 -8.25 -10.02
N PHE A 540 -7.71 -9.35 -9.48
CA PHE A 540 -7.36 -10.71 -9.87
C PHE A 540 -8.62 -11.48 -10.28
N GLY A 541 -8.50 -12.33 -11.29
CA GLY A 541 -9.61 -13.13 -11.80
C GLY A 541 -9.20 -14.00 -12.99
N ASP A 542 -10.19 -14.60 -13.63
CA ASP A 542 -10.01 -15.38 -14.85
C ASP A 542 -10.09 -14.49 -16.09
N MET A 543 -9.00 -14.37 -16.83
CA MET A 543 -8.93 -13.57 -18.06
C MET A 543 -9.66 -14.22 -19.24
N HIS A 544 -9.98 -15.51 -19.17
CA HIS A 544 -10.76 -16.17 -20.21
C HIS A 544 -12.24 -15.78 -20.16
N ASP A 545 -12.75 -15.43 -18.98
CA ASP A 545 -14.08 -14.86 -18.82
C ASP A 545 -14.07 -13.38 -19.23
N PRO A 546 -14.70 -13.00 -20.38
CA PRO A 546 -14.71 -11.63 -20.86
C PRO A 546 -15.50 -10.68 -19.95
N ASP A 547 -16.39 -11.21 -19.10
CA ASP A 547 -17.18 -10.41 -18.17
C ASP A 547 -16.46 -10.15 -16.85
N SER A 548 -15.34 -10.83 -16.59
CA SER A 548 -14.54 -10.67 -15.38
C SER A 548 -13.96 -9.25 -15.25
N ALA A 549 -13.78 -8.80 -14.02
CA ALA A 549 -13.15 -7.51 -13.75
C ALA A 549 -11.74 -7.41 -14.36
N VAL A 550 -10.96 -8.50 -14.32
CA VAL A 550 -9.58 -8.51 -14.83
C VAL A 550 -9.52 -8.46 -16.37
N ALA A 551 -10.46 -9.10 -17.08
CA ALA A 551 -10.51 -9.01 -18.54
C ALA A 551 -10.80 -7.58 -18.99
N LYS A 552 -11.72 -6.89 -18.31
CA LYS A 552 -12.06 -5.49 -18.56
C LYS A 552 -10.90 -4.54 -18.27
N THR A 553 -10.23 -4.69 -17.12
CA THR A 553 -9.08 -3.82 -16.79
C THR A 553 -7.89 -4.04 -17.73
N LYS A 554 -7.68 -5.24 -18.26
CA LYS A 554 -6.64 -5.49 -19.26
C LYS A 554 -6.90 -4.87 -20.63
N GLN A 555 -8.16 -4.53 -20.93
CA GLN A 555 -8.53 -3.81 -22.15
C GLN A 555 -8.43 -2.28 -22.00
N ASP A 556 -8.17 -1.76 -20.80
CA ASP A 556 -7.94 -0.33 -20.57
C ASP A 556 -6.72 0.14 -21.37
N HIS A 557 -6.82 1.29 -22.03
CA HIS A 557 -5.72 1.87 -22.84
C HIS A 557 -4.47 2.19 -22.03
N ARG A 558 -4.58 2.29 -20.70
CA ARG A 558 -3.46 2.48 -19.77
C ARG A 558 -2.71 1.19 -19.43
N ASN A 559 -3.25 0.04 -19.83
CA ASN A 559 -2.67 -1.26 -19.50
C ASN A 559 -1.36 -1.48 -20.23
N TYR A 560 -0.32 -1.86 -19.49
CA TYR A 560 1.01 -2.17 -20.03
C TYR A 560 1.67 -3.35 -19.31
N ASN A 561 2.58 -4.01 -20.01
CA ASN A 561 3.42 -5.09 -19.53
C ASN A 561 4.74 -4.52 -19.00
N LEU A 562 5.15 -4.93 -17.81
CA LEU A 562 6.46 -4.55 -17.26
C LEU A 562 7.58 -5.33 -17.96
N LEU A 563 8.57 -4.63 -18.51
CA LEU A 563 9.69 -5.19 -19.30
C LEU A 563 9.18 -5.99 -20.51
N ASN A 564 8.29 -5.38 -21.30
CA ASN A 564 7.66 -6.02 -22.46
C ASN A 564 8.69 -6.50 -23.50
N GLU A 565 9.79 -5.76 -23.66
CA GLU A 565 10.89 -6.03 -24.59
C GLU A 565 11.57 -7.39 -24.38
N LEU A 566 11.41 -7.99 -23.19
CA LEU A 566 11.94 -9.32 -22.89
C LEU A 566 11.02 -10.46 -23.33
N ASN A 567 9.84 -10.14 -23.88
CA ASN A 567 8.83 -11.09 -24.36
C ASN A 567 8.46 -12.19 -23.35
N THR A 568 8.45 -11.89 -22.05
CA THR A 568 8.11 -12.90 -21.03
C THR A 568 6.61 -13.20 -20.93
N GLN A 569 5.78 -12.39 -21.60
CA GLN A 569 4.32 -12.51 -21.62
C GLN A 569 3.72 -12.62 -20.20
N PRO A 570 3.84 -11.56 -19.38
CA PRO A 570 3.39 -11.57 -17.98
C PRO A 570 1.85 -11.62 -17.87
N ARG A 571 1.33 -12.41 -16.92
CA ARG A 571 -0.09 -12.43 -16.56
C ARG A 571 -0.49 -11.29 -15.64
N THR A 572 0.45 -10.80 -14.83
CA THR A 572 0.27 -9.53 -14.12
C THR A 572 0.60 -8.38 -15.06
N THR A 573 -0.31 -7.41 -15.19
CA THR A 573 -0.08 -6.18 -15.94
C THR A 573 -0.42 -4.96 -15.09
N TYR A 574 -0.02 -3.79 -15.52
CA TYR A 574 -0.13 -2.55 -14.76
C TYR A 574 -0.96 -1.53 -15.53
N LEU A 575 -1.78 -0.75 -14.83
CA LEU A 575 -2.40 0.45 -15.40
C LEU A 575 -1.52 1.65 -15.03
N ALA A 576 -1.17 2.47 -16.01
CA ALA A 576 -0.44 3.72 -15.79
C ALA A 576 -1.18 4.63 -14.79
N GLY A 577 -0.42 5.29 -13.91
CA GLY A 577 -0.95 6.30 -13.00
C GLY A 577 -1.42 7.52 -13.76
N LEU A 578 -2.48 8.19 -13.30
CA LEU A 578 -2.98 9.42 -13.90
C LEU A 578 -2.80 10.57 -12.91
N LYS A 579 -2.08 11.61 -13.32
CA LYS A 579 -1.89 12.82 -12.52
C LYS A 579 -2.77 13.92 -13.10
N ASN A 580 -3.69 14.43 -12.28
CA ASN A 580 -4.53 15.55 -12.65
C ASN A 580 -3.86 16.85 -12.23
N TYR A 581 -2.88 17.31 -13.03
CA TYR A 581 -2.15 18.53 -12.74
C TYR A 581 -3.02 19.77 -12.99
N ASN A 582 -2.95 20.74 -12.09
CA ASN A 582 -3.56 22.05 -12.31
C ASN A 582 -2.61 22.91 -13.16
N THR A 583 -3.06 23.28 -14.36
CA THR A 583 -2.28 24.07 -15.33
C THR A 583 -1.99 25.49 -14.86
N GLU A 584 -2.70 26.00 -13.85
CA GLU A 584 -2.47 27.33 -13.26
C GLU A 584 -1.32 27.35 -12.24
N MET A 585 -0.81 26.18 -11.83
CA MET A 585 0.26 26.10 -10.84
C MET A 585 1.60 26.54 -11.45
N PRO A 586 2.40 27.37 -10.74
CA PRO A 586 3.65 27.94 -11.28
C PRO A 586 4.71 26.90 -11.67
N ASP A 587 4.65 25.73 -11.07
CA ASP A 587 5.55 24.59 -11.25
C ASP A 587 5.04 23.58 -12.28
N TYR A 588 3.87 23.81 -12.90
CA TYR A 588 3.35 22.96 -13.96
C TYR A 588 4.28 22.99 -15.19
N LYS A 589 4.68 21.80 -15.63
CA LYS A 589 5.45 21.60 -16.86
C LYS A 589 4.69 20.61 -17.74
N ALA A 590 4.25 21.07 -18.90
CA ALA A 590 3.60 20.19 -19.87
C ALA A 590 4.59 19.10 -20.33
N PRO A 591 4.14 17.84 -20.50
CA PRO A 591 4.97 16.76 -21.00
C PRO A 591 5.47 17.07 -22.42
N VAL A 592 6.72 16.68 -22.70
CA VAL A 592 7.33 16.83 -24.02
C VAL A 592 7.23 15.51 -24.75
N PHE A 593 6.40 15.45 -25.79
CA PHE A 593 6.32 14.30 -26.67
C PHE A 593 7.33 14.47 -27.81
N PRO A 594 8.15 13.44 -28.14
CA PRO A 594 8.97 13.49 -29.34
C PRO A 594 8.06 13.72 -30.55
N ALA A 595 8.46 14.63 -31.46
CA ALA A 595 7.74 14.85 -32.70
C ALA A 595 7.62 13.50 -33.42
N SER A 596 6.38 13.07 -33.71
CA SER A 596 6.11 11.78 -34.32
C SER A 596 7.03 11.59 -35.54
N GLU A 597 7.92 10.60 -35.50
CA GLU A 597 8.43 10.04 -36.74
C GLU A 597 7.20 9.46 -37.45
N THR A 598 6.67 10.21 -38.41
CA THR A 598 5.60 9.76 -39.29
C THR A 598 6.02 8.44 -39.93
N PRO A 599 5.10 7.47 -40.06
CA PRO A 599 5.41 6.09 -40.45
C PRO A 599 6.02 5.97 -41.85
#